data_AF-A0A7V7S9F0-F1
#
_entry.id   AF-A0A7V7S9F0-F1
#
_cell.length_a   1.000
_cell.length_b   1.000
_cell.length_c   1.000
_cell.angle_alpha   90.00
_cell.angle_beta   90.00
_cell.angle_gamma   90.00
#
_symmetry.space_group_name_H-M   'P 1'
#
loop_
_entity.id
_entity.type
_entity.pdbx_description
1 polymer ?
#
loop_
_entity_poly.entity_id
_entity_poly.type
_entity_poly.pdbx_seq_one_letter_code
_entity_poly.pdbx_strand_id
1 'polypeptide(L)'
;MEVDYMFQIGDNIVYPMHGAGIIEAIEEKEFSGKKQQYYVIKMSISNMQVMIPMGKILSSSIRPVTDILALKHIIHIFQHGESDKLLPWKQRYKVNTD
;
A
#
# COMPACT_ATOMS: atom_id res chain seq x y z
N MET A 1 -1.26 23.39 -1.72
CA MET A 1 -1.95 23.13 -0.44
C MET A 1 -1.80 21.63 -0.23
N GLU A 2 -0.81 21.27 0.58
CA GLU A 2 -0.44 19.88 0.83
C GLU A 2 -1.45 19.33 1.82
N VAL A 3 -2.52 18.73 1.30
CA VAL A 3 -3.45 17.99 2.14
C VAL A 3 -2.79 16.64 2.34
N ASP A 4 -2.07 16.49 3.45
CA ASP A 4 -1.66 15.17 3.96
C ASP A 4 -2.94 14.35 4.13
N TYR A 5 -3.29 13.54 3.14
CA TYR A 5 -4.42 12.62 3.21
C TYR A 5 -4.04 11.52 4.20
N MET A 6 -4.21 11.82 5.49
CA MET A 6 -4.23 10.80 6.52
C MET A 6 -5.38 9.85 6.20
N PHE A 7 -5.08 8.56 6.18
CA PHE A 7 -6.09 7.55 5.95
C PHE A 7 -7.19 7.58 7.01
N GLN A 8 -8.38 7.18 6.61
CA GLN A 8 -9.57 7.12 7.44
C GLN A 8 -10.01 5.68 7.68
N ILE A 9 -10.85 5.50 8.70
CA ILE A 9 -11.50 4.21 8.95
C ILE A 9 -12.40 3.88 7.75
N GLY A 10 -12.26 2.68 7.20
CA GLY A 10 -12.94 2.21 6.00
C GLY A 10 -12.13 2.38 4.71
N ASP A 11 -11.01 3.10 4.74
CA ASP A 11 -10.16 3.24 3.54
C ASP A 11 -9.55 1.88 3.15
N ASN A 12 -9.61 1.60 1.85
CA ASN A 12 -8.91 0.48 1.25
C ASN A 12 -7.46 0.88 0.95
N ILE A 13 -6.54 0.04 1.39
CA ILE A 13 -5.10 0.24 1.23
C ILE A 13 -4.44 -0.97 0.60
N VAL A 14 -3.23 -0.78 0.08
CA VAL A 14 -2.32 -1.85 -0.29
C VAL A 14 -1.05 -1.73 0.54
N TYR A 15 -0.66 -2.82 1.21
CA TYR A 15 0.62 -2.95 1.87
C TYR A 15 1.51 -3.93 1.08
N PRO A 16 2.66 -3.49 0.52
CA PRO A 16 3.56 -4.35 -0.23
C PRO A 16 3.86 -5.66 0.49
N MET A 17 3.98 -6.74 -0.28
CA MET A 17 4.14 -8.14 0.17
C MET A 17 2.95 -8.75 0.93
N HIS A 18 2.07 -7.94 1.53
CA HIS A 18 0.94 -8.42 2.33
C HIS A 18 -0.42 -8.27 1.64
N GLY A 19 -0.49 -7.46 0.58
CA GLY A 19 -1.66 -7.30 -0.27
C GLY A 19 -2.60 -6.18 0.15
N ALA A 20 -3.87 -6.34 -0.20
CA ALA A 20 -4.90 -5.36 0.12
C ALA A 20 -5.38 -5.50 1.58
N GLY A 21 -5.78 -4.38 2.18
CA GLY A 21 -6.36 -4.34 3.51
C GLY A 21 -7.31 -3.15 3.67
N ILE A 22 -7.98 -3.11 4.82
CA ILE A 22 -8.91 -2.04 5.20
C ILE A 22 -8.49 -1.50 6.56
N ILE A 23 -8.52 -0.19 6.72
CA ILE A 23 -8.33 0.43 8.03
C ILE A 23 -9.61 0.21 8.83
N GLU A 24 -9.51 -0.62 9.86
CA GLU A 24 -10.63 -1.02 10.71
C GLU A 24 -10.81 -0.04 11.87
N ALA A 25 -9.71 0.50 12.40
CA ALA A 25 -9.74 1.44 13.51
C ALA A 25 -8.49 2.33 13.59
N ILE A 26 -8.61 3.42 14.35
CA ILE A 26 -7.48 4.21 14.83
C ILE A 26 -7.53 4.15 16.35
N GLU A 27 -6.54 3.50 16.97
CA GLU A 27 -6.52 3.22 18.40
C GLU A 27 -5.36 3.93 19.09
N GLU A 28 -5.60 4.53 20.26
CA GLU A 28 -4.52 4.95 21.16
C GLU A 28 -4.05 3.75 21.98
N LYS A 29 -2.74 3.45 21.94
CA LYS A 29 -2.11 2.44 22.79
C LYS A 29 -0.94 3.00 23.54
N GLU A 30 -0.74 2.50 24.74
CA GLU A 30 0.43 2.79 25.56
C GLU A 30 1.47 1.68 25.38
N PHE A 31 2.67 2.06 24.92
CA PHE A 31 3.81 1.16 24.80
C PHE A 31 4.99 1.76 25.54
N SER A 32 5.55 1.01 26.50
CA SER A 32 6.67 1.46 27.34
C SER A 32 6.47 2.84 27.99
N GLY A 33 5.27 3.11 28.50
CA GLY A 33 4.93 4.38 29.16
C GLY A 33 4.64 5.56 28.22
N LYS A 34 4.65 5.34 26.90
CA LYS A 34 4.32 6.36 25.90
C LYS A 34 3.02 6.02 25.20
N LYS A 35 2.07 6.95 25.23
CA LYS A 35 0.82 6.85 24.47
C LYS A 35 1.04 7.29 23.04
N GLN A 36 0.60 6.47 22.10
CA GLN A 36 0.68 6.75 20.67
C GLN A 36 -0.52 6.17 19.94
N GLN A 37 -0.98 6.86 18.89
CA GLN A 37 -2.04 6.38 18.01
C GLN A 37 -1.50 5.42 16.95
N TYR A 38 -2.28 4.38 16.65
CA TYR A 38 -1.97 3.35 15.67
C TYR A 38 -3.15 3.18 14.70
N TYR A 39 -2.82 3.05 13.42
CA TYR A 39 -3.74 2.50 12.44
C TYR A 39 -3.83 1.00 12.62
N VAL A 40 -5.05 0.51 12.75
CA VAL A 40 -5.37 -0.92 12.78
C VAL A 40 -5.87 -1.31 11.40
N ILE A 41 -5.11 -2.17 10.72
CA ILE A 41 -5.39 -2.61 9.36
C ILE A 41 -5.69 -4.10 9.36
N LYS A 42 -6.83 -4.46 8.81
CA LYS A 42 -7.22 -5.84 8.56
C LYS A 42 -6.86 -6.22 7.13
N MET A 43 -6.00 -7.22 6.97
CA MET A 43 -5.60 -7.69 5.64
C MET A 43 -6.70 -8.55 5.02
N SER A 44 -6.91 -8.46 3.70
CA SER A 44 -7.98 -9.20 3.02
C SER A 44 -7.64 -10.66 2.72
N ILE A 45 -6.35 -10.96 2.53
CA ILE A 45 -5.87 -12.28 2.07
C ILE A 45 -5.66 -13.25 3.24
N SER A 46 -5.47 -12.74 4.45
CA SER A 46 -5.18 -13.53 5.65
C SER A 46 -5.97 -13.00 6.84
N ASN A 47 -6.14 -13.82 7.88
CA ASN A 47 -6.67 -13.35 9.16
C ASN A 47 -5.63 -12.55 9.98
N MET A 48 -4.78 -11.79 9.28
CA MET A 48 -3.69 -11.01 9.88
C MET A 48 -4.13 -9.56 10.06
N GLN A 49 -3.76 -9.01 11.22
CA GLN A 49 -3.96 -7.61 11.56
C GLN A 49 -2.60 -6.93 11.67
N VAL A 50 -2.46 -5.75 11.05
CA VAL A 50 -1.24 -4.94 11.06
C VAL A 50 -1.53 -3.66 11.85
N MET A 51 -0.61 -3.30 12.74
CA MET A 51 -0.69 -2.07 13.52
C MET A 51 0.48 -1.16 13.17
N ILE A 52 0.19 0.04 12.65
CA ILE A 52 1.22 1.01 12.26
C ILE A 52 1.07 2.28 13.09
N PRO A 53 2.14 2.73 13.78
CA PRO A 53 2.09 3.97 14.52
C PRO A 53 1.82 5.14 13.57
N MET A 54 0.93 6.06 13.96
CA MET A 54 0.48 7.17 13.11
C MET A 54 1.65 8.00 12.56
N GLY A 55 2.65 8.31 13.39
CA GLY A 55 3.86 9.04 12.98
C GLY A 55 4.79 8.29 12.02
N LYS A 56 4.53 7.02 11.73
CA LYS A 56 5.27 6.21 10.74
C LYS A 56 4.44 5.86 9.52
N ILE A 57 3.21 6.36 9.39
CA ILE A 57 2.34 5.97 8.27
C ILE A 57 2.90 6.44 6.92
N LEU A 58 3.45 7.66 6.87
CA LEU A 58 4.03 8.24 5.65
C LEU A 58 5.35 7.55 5.25
N SER A 59 6.10 7.03 6.22
CA SER A 59 7.32 6.25 5.96
C SER A 59 7.05 4.76 5.79
N SER A 60 5.83 4.30 6.08
CA SER A 60 5.39 2.96 5.77
C SER A 60 5.08 2.87 4.28
N SER A 61 5.38 1.73 3.66
CA SER A 61 5.15 1.53 2.22
C SER A 61 3.67 1.33 1.85
N ILE A 62 2.74 1.76 2.70
CA ILE A 62 1.30 1.65 2.47
C ILE A 62 0.85 2.73 1.50
N ARG A 63 -0.08 2.36 0.61
CA ARG A 63 -0.66 3.28 -0.37
C ARG A 63 -2.18 3.10 -0.47
N PRO A 64 -2.93 4.15 -0.84
CA PRO A 64 -4.35 4.01 -1.17
C PRO A 64 -4.54 3.15 -2.43
N VAL A 65 -5.74 2.59 -2.57
CA VAL A 65 -6.15 1.94 -3.82
C VAL A 65 -6.35 2.99 -4.92
N THR A 66 -6.00 2.64 -6.15
CA THR A 66 -6.13 3.52 -7.32
C THR A 66 -7.58 3.67 -7.76
N ASP A 67 -7.90 4.77 -8.46
CA ASP A 67 -9.24 5.01 -8.99
C ASP A 67 -9.51 4.22 -10.28
N ILE A 68 -10.78 4.20 -10.68
CA ILE A 68 -11.27 3.43 -11.83
C ILE A 68 -10.70 3.95 -13.16
N LEU A 69 -10.43 5.25 -13.29
CA LEU A 69 -9.89 5.83 -14.52
C LEU A 69 -8.42 5.41 -14.70
N ALA A 70 -7.63 5.53 -13.63
CA ALA A 70 -6.26 5.03 -13.60
C ALA A 70 -6.21 3.53 -13.89
N LEU A 71 -7.12 2.74 -13.30
CA LEU A 71 -7.22 1.30 -13.59
C LEU A 71 -7.49 1.02 -15.07
N LYS A 72 -8.45 1.71 -15.70
CA LYS A 72 -8.75 1.56 -17.13
C LYS A 72 -7.53 1.88 -18.00
N HIS A 73 -6.80 2.93 -17.65
CA HIS A 73 -5.58 3.30 -18.35
C HIS A 73 -4.48 2.24 -18.21
N ILE A 74 -4.27 1.71 -17.00
CA ILE A 74 -3.32 0.62 -16.75
C ILE A 74 -3.68 -0.63 -17.55
N ILE A 75 -4.96 -1.03 -17.57
CA ILE A 75 -5.43 -2.18 -18.37
C ILE A 75 -5.18 -1.93 -19.86
N HIS A 76 -5.44 -0.72 -20.35
CA HIS A 76 -5.18 -0.36 -21.74
C HIS A 76 -3.69 -0.50 -22.10
N ILE A 77 -2.79 0.03 -21.26
CA ILE A 77 -1.34 -0.13 -21.42
C ILE A 77 -0.96 -1.61 -21.38
N PHE A 78 -1.52 -2.40 -20.48
CA PHE A 78 -1.19 -3.82 -20.38
C PHE A 78 -1.60 -4.61 -21.64
N GLN A 79 -2.70 -4.21 -22.29
CA GLN A 79 -3.21 -4.86 -23.50
C GLN A 79 -2.50 -4.42 -24.79
N HIS A 80 -2.11 -3.14 -24.89
CA HIS A 80 -1.63 -2.54 -26.13
C HIS A 80 -0.19 -2.03 -26.07
N GLY A 81 0.40 -1.96 -24.87
CA GLY A 81 1.75 -1.49 -24.66
C GLY A 81 2.79 -2.52 -25.10
N GLU A 82 3.92 -2.04 -25.59
CA GLU A 82 5.05 -2.88 -25.93
C GLU A 82 5.97 -3.09 -24.71
N SER A 83 6.40 -4.33 -24.48
CA SER A 83 7.42 -4.64 -23.48
C SER A 83 8.81 -4.19 -23.96
N ASP A 84 9.67 -3.76 -23.05
CA ASP A 84 11.08 -3.49 -23.38
C ASP A 84 11.80 -4.79 -23.79
N LYS A 85 12.26 -4.82 -25.05
CA LYS A 85 12.94 -5.97 -25.68
C LYS A 85 14.47 -5.84 -25.65
N LEU A 86 15.01 -4.72 -25.20
CA LEU A 86 16.43 -4.39 -25.39
C LEU A 86 17.36 -5.14 -24.44
N LEU A 87 16.82 -5.69 -23.35
CA LEU A 87 17.62 -6.30 -22.29
C LEU A 87 17.72 -7.85 -22.42
N PRO A 88 18.93 -8.43 -22.36
CA PRO A 88 19.15 -9.85 -22.11
C PRO A 88 18.35 -10.38 -20.90
N TRP A 89 17.98 -11.67 -20.95
CA TRP A 89 17.07 -12.26 -19.95
C TRP A 89 17.53 -12.09 -18.49
N LYS A 90 18.83 -12.18 -18.21
CA LYS A 90 19.37 -11.98 -16.85
C LYS A 90 19.15 -10.56 -16.35
N GLN A 91 19.35 -9.57 -17.22
CA GLN A 91 19.15 -8.17 -16.88
C GLN A 91 17.66 -7.86 -16.70
N ARG A 92 16.78 -8.40 -17.56
CA ARG A 92 15.32 -8.29 -17.40
C ARG A 92 14.82 -8.90 -16.09
N TYR A 93 15.31 -10.09 -15.74
CA TYR A 93 14.94 -10.74 -14.49
C TYR A 93 15.30 -9.87 -13.28
N LYS A 94 16.52 -9.32 -13.26
CA LYS A 94 16.96 -8.43 -12.20
C LYS A 94 16.08 -7.18 -12.09
N VAL A 95 15.86 -6.47 -13.20
CA VAL A 95 15.06 -5.22 -13.21
C VAL A 95 13.60 -5.43 -12.79
N ASN A 96 13.01 -6.59 -13.09
CA ASN A 96 11.62 -6.86 -12.75
C ASN A 96 11.42 -7.49 -11.36
N THR A 97 12.51 -7.90 -10.69
CA THR A 97 12.46 -8.58 -9.38
C THR A 97 13.02 -7.72 -8.25
N ASP A 98 14.01 -6.88 -8.55
CA ASP A 98 14.55 -5.87 -7.64
C ASP A 98 13.57 -4.70 -7.46
#